data_AF-A0A5N7ZPJ1-F1
#
_entry.id   AF-A0A5N7ZPJ1-F1
#
_cell.length_a   1.000
_cell.length_b   1.000
_cell.length_c   1.000
_cell.angle_alpha   90.00
_cell.angle_beta   90.00
_cell.angle_gamma   90.00
#
_symmetry.space_group_name_H-M   'P 1'
#
loop_
_entity.id
_entity.type
_entity.pdbx_description
1 polymer ?
#
loop_
_entity_poly.entity_id
_entity_poly.type
_entity_poly.pdbx_seq_one_letter_code
_entity_poly.pdbx_strand_id
1 'polypeptide(L)'
;MSAPLCSLTLHLPDEAATESLARQLAPLVSGRDTGLAGGCIHLQGDLGAGKTAFTRALLRECGITGRIKSPSYALLESYKVSNLYFYHLDFYRFSDSREWL
;
A
#
# COMPACT_ATOMS: atom_id res chain seq x y z
N MET A 1 -5.19 9.75 15.76
CA MET A 1 -5.82 8.75 14.85
C MET A 1 -7.15 8.35 15.46
N SER A 2 -8.24 8.31 14.68
CA SER A 2 -9.56 7.86 15.17
C SER A 2 -9.54 6.37 15.48
N ALA A 3 -10.44 5.89 16.35
CA ALA A 3 -10.61 4.47 16.61
C ALA A 3 -11.01 3.73 15.31
N PRO A 4 -10.50 2.51 15.07
CA PRO A 4 -10.85 1.75 13.88
C PRO A 4 -12.34 1.38 13.89
N LEU A 5 -13.00 1.52 12.73
CA LEU A 5 -14.41 1.13 12.57
C LEU A 5 -14.62 -0.38 12.73
N CYS A 6 -13.61 -1.17 12.36
CA CYS A 6 -13.55 -2.61 12.55
C CYS A 6 -12.08 -3.08 12.60
N SER A 7 -11.84 -4.28 13.13
CA SER A 7 -10.53 -4.92 13.12
C SER A 7 -10.67 -6.37 12.64
N LEU A 8 -9.72 -6.81 11.83
CA LEU A 8 -9.64 -8.16 11.28
C LEU A 8 -8.19 -8.65 11.39
N THR A 9 -8.01 -9.88 11.83
CA THR A 9 -6.70 -10.54 11.89
C THR A 9 -6.65 -11.67 10.88
N LEU A 10 -5.63 -11.68 10.04
CA LEU A 10 -5.41 -12.68 8.99
C LEU A 10 -4.03 -13.31 9.16
N HIS A 11 -3.93 -14.60 8.90
CA HIS A 11 -2.65 -15.30 8.81
C HIS A 11 -2.22 -15.40 7.34
N LEU A 12 -1.05 -14.85 7.01
CA LEU A 12 -0.48 -14.86 5.66
C LEU A 12 0.84 -15.66 5.70
N PRO A 13 0.80 -16.98 5.45
CA PRO A 13 1.97 -17.84 5.64
C PRO A 13 3.07 -17.65 4.58
N ASP A 14 2.72 -17.07 3.43
CA ASP A 14 3.62 -16.94 2.28
C ASP A 14 3.31 -15.70 1.43
N GLU A 15 4.12 -15.50 0.39
CA GLU A 15 3.98 -14.40 -0.57
C GLU A 15 2.65 -14.49 -1.35
N ALA A 16 2.22 -15.71 -1.72
CA ALA A 16 0.99 -15.92 -2.47
C ALA A 16 -0.26 -15.50 -1.66
N ALA A 17 -0.28 -15.73 -0.35
CA ALA A 17 -1.34 -15.26 0.54
C ALA A 17 -1.37 -13.73 0.60
N THR A 18 -0.20 -13.08 0.61
CA THR A 18 -0.09 -11.62 0.56
C THR A 18 -0.63 -11.06 -0.76
N GLU A 19 -0.32 -11.71 -1.89
CA GLU A 19 -0.86 -11.36 -3.20
C GLU A 19 -2.38 -11.57 -3.27
N SER A 20 -2.90 -12.64 -2.68
CA SER A 20 -4.34 -12.89 -2.62
C SER A 20 -5.07 -11.80 -1.84
N LEU A 21 -4.52 -11.36 -0.70
CA LEU A 21 -5.08 -10.22 0.05
C LEU A 21 -5.06 -8.94 -0.79
N ALA A 22 -3.96 -8.67 -1.47
CA ALA A 22 -3.84 -7.50 -2.35
C ALA A 22 -4.88 -7.52 -3.48
N ARG A 23 -5.14 -8.69 -4.08
CA ARG A 23 -6.17 -8.88 -5.11
C ARG A 23 -7.58 -8.58 -4.59
N GLN A 24 -7.87 -8.95 -3.35
CA GLN A 24 -9.17 -8.67 -2.73
C GLN A 24 -9.35 -7.19 -2.41
N LEU A 25 -8.28 -6.48 -2.06
CA LEU A 25 -8.32 -5.05 -1.70
C LEU A 25 -8.27 -4.11 -2.91
N ALA A 26 -7.60 -4.50 -4.00
CA ALA A 26 -7.40 -3.66 -5.17
C ALA A 26 -8.71 -3.08 -5.77
N PRO A 27 -9.82 -3.84 -5.91
CA PRO A 27 -11.08 -3.31 -6.42
C PRO A 27 -11.70 -2.23 -5.52
N LEU A 28 -11.53 -2.36 -4.19
CA LEU A 28 -12.03 -1.39 -3.22
C LEU A 28 -11.28 -0.07 -3.31
N VAL A 29 -9.95 -0.13 -3.42
CA VAL A 29 -9.10 1.07 -3.49
C VAL A 29 -9.19 1.76 -4.85
N SER A 30 -9.32 0.98 -5.93
CA SER A 30 -9.45 1.51 -7.28
C SER A 30 -10.86 1.97 -7.63
N GLY A 31 -11.83 1.81 -6.73
CA GLY A 31 -13.23 2.18 -6.94
C GLY A 31 -13.98 1.30 -7.94
N ARG A 32 -13.43 0.14 -8.30
CA ARG A 32 -14.08 -0.83 -9.22
C ARG A 32 -15.34 -1.45 -8.60
N ASP A 33 -15.34 -1.64 -7.29
CA ASP A 33 -16.47 -2.25 -6.57
C ASP A 33 -17.42 -1.21 -5.97
N THR A 34 -16.88 -0.10 -5.46
CA THR A 34 -17.65 0.90 -4.68
C THR A 34 -18.05 2.13 -5.49
N GLY A 35 -17.49 2.33 -6.70
CA GLY A 35 -17.60 3.56 -7.47
C GLY A 35 -16.83 4.76 -6.90
N LEU A 36 -16.21 4.60 -5.72
CA LEU A 36 -15.39 5.61 -5.04
C LEU A 36 -13.95 5.12 -4.99
N ALA A 37 -13.08 5.76 -5.78
CA ALA A 37 -11.66 5.45 -5.79
C ALA A 37 -10.89 6.33 -4.79
N GLY A 38 -9.81 5.78 -4.24
CA GLY A 38 -8.90 6.47 -3.35
C GLY A 38 -9.11 6.13 -1.87
N GLY A 39 -8.25 6.71 -1.04
CA GLY A 39 -8.14 6.41 0.38
C GLY A 39 -6.69 6.50 0.84
N CYS A 40 -6.48 6.33 2.14
CA CYS A 40 -5.14 6.26 2.72
C CYS A 40 -4.95 4.91 3.41
N ILE A 41 -3.89 4.19 3.06
CA ILE A 41 -3.51 2.92 3.70
C ILE A 41 -2.21 3.16 4.46
N HIS A 42 -2.25 2.98 5.77
CA HIS A 42 -1.06 3.01 6.61
C HIS A 42 -0.58 1.58 6.86
N LEU A 43 0.61 1.25 6.37
CA LEU A 43 1.25 -0.03 6.63
C LEU A 43 2.27 0.13 7.76
N GLN A 44 2.11 -0.66 8.83
CA GLN A 44 2.97 -0.62 10.01
C GLN A 44 3.53 -2.02 10.28
N GLY A 45 4.74 -2.07 10.82
CA GLY A 45 5.47 -3.30 11.12
C GLY A 45 6.97 -3.12 10.96
N ASP A 46 7.74 -4.08 11.43
CA ASP A 46 9.20 -4.01 11.47
C ASP A 46 9.86 -4.12 10.08
N LEU A 47 11.19 -3.94 10.04
CA LEU A 47 11.97 -4.23 8.83
C LEU A 47 11.79 -5.72 8.47
N GLY A 48 11.48 -5.98 7.20
CA GLY A 48 11.22 -7.33 6.72
C GLY A 48 9.79 -7.84 6.95
N ALA A 49 8.90 -7.08 7.60
CA ALA A 49 7.51 -7.48 7.84
C ALA A 49 6.62 -7.59 6.57
N GLY A 50 7.17 -7.41 5.36
CA GLY A 50 6.43 -7.59 4.11
C GLY A 50 5.67 -6.36 3.59
N LYS A 51 5.75 -5.18 4.25
CA LYS A 51 5.05 -3.94 3.83
C LYS A 51 5.23 -3.61 2.34
N THR A 52 6.48 -3.54 1.87
CA THR A 52 6.79 -3.24 0.46
C THR A 52 6.32 -4.35 -0.49
N ALA A 53 6.36 -5.61 -0.05
CA ALA A 53 5.87 -6.74 -0.85
C ALA A 53 4.35 -6.60 -1.08
N PHE A 54 3.60 -6.33 0.00
CA PHE A 54 2.18 -6.05 -0.08
C PHE A 54 1.86 -4.84 -0.97
N THR A 55 2.55 -3.70 -0.80
CA THR A 55 2.33 -2.51 -1.65
C THR A 55 2.55 -2.82 -3.13
N ARG A 56 3.59 -3.59 -3.47
CA ARG A 56 3.85 -4.01 -4.85
C ARG A 56 2.71 -4.86 -5.38
N ALA A 57 2.30 -5.89 -4.64
CA ALA A 57 1.19 -6.76 -5.03
C ALA A 57 -0.10 -5.94 -5.26
N LEU A 58 -0.42 -5.01 -4.35
CA LEU A 58 -1.61 -4.15 -4.47
C LEU A 58 -1.57 -3.27 -5.72
N LEU A 59 -0.43 -2.60 -5.97
CA LEU A 59 -0.27 -1.77 -7.17
C LEU A 59 -0.34 -2.60 -8.47
N ARG A 60 0.18 -3.82 -8.47
CA ARG A 60 0.06 -4.76 -9.59
C ARG A 60 -1.40 -5.08 -9.88
N GLU A 61 -2.15 -5.50 -8.86
CA GLU A 61 -3.57 -5.86 -8.97
C GLU A 61 -4.44 -4.65 -9.36
N CYS A 62 -4.04 -3.43 -8.97
CA CYS A 62 -4.64 -2.18 -9.43
C CYS A 62 -4.35 -1.86 -10.92
N GLY A 63 -3.40 -2.54 -11.57
CA GLY A 63 -3.11 -2.43 -13.00
C GLY A 63 -1.77 -1.79 -13.36
N ILE A 64 -0.85 -1.58 -12.41
CA ILE A 64 0.49 -1.08 -12.72
C ILE A 64 1.34 -2.19 -13.35
N THR A 65 1.71 -2.02 -14.61
CA THR A 65 2.54 -2.96 -15.37
C THR A 65 4.03 -2.60 -15.34
N GLY A 66 4.36 -1.34 -15.07
CA GLY A 66 5.74 -0.85 -14.96
C GLY A 66 6.50 -1.37 -13.74
N ARG A 67 7.76 -0.95 -13.59
CA ARG A 67 8.60 -1.31 -12.44
C ARG A 67 8.08 -0.60 -11.18
N ILE A 68 7.85 -1.35 -10.10
CA ILE A 68 7.42 -0.80 -8.79
C ILE A 68 8.59 -0.91 -7.80
N LYS A 69 9.18 0.24 -7.46
CA LYS A 69 10.32 0.33 -6.53
C LYS A 69 9.84 0.71 -5.13
N SER A 70 10.64 0.35 -4.13
CA SER A 70 10.45 0.95 -2.80
C SER A 70 11.03 2.37 -2.86
N PRO A 71 10.30 3.40 -2.43
CA PRO A 71 10.77 4.78 -2.41
C PRO A 71 11.73 5.05 -1.25
N SER A 72 12.45 4.04 -0.75
CA SER A 72 13.25 4.15 0.48
C SER A 72 14.34 5.23 0.45
N TYR A 73 14.69 5.77 -0.74
CA TYR A 73 15.56 6.94 -0.92
C TYR A 73 14.86 8.16 -1.54
N ALA A 74 13.77 7.95 -2.28
CA ALA A 74 13.05 9.02 -2.98
C ALA A 74 11.91 9.62 -2.13
N LEU A 75 11.58 8.98 -0.99
CA LEU A 75 10.47 9.23 -0.08
C LEU A 75 9.09 9.01 -0.69
N LEU A 76 8.91 9.35 -1.96
CA LEU A 76 7.69 9.21 -2.71
C LEU A 76 7.96 8.61 -4.09
N GLU A 77 7.17 7.62 -4.47
CA GLU A 77 7.04 7.17 -5.85
C GLU A 77 5.56 7.26 -6.25
N SER A 78 5.30 7.79 -7.46
CA SER A 78 3.95 7.96 -7.97
C SER A 78 3.68 7.01 -9.14
N TYR A 79 2.48 6.44 -9.16
CA TYR A 79 2.05 5.45 -10.15
C TYR A 79 0.68 5.84 -10.67
N LYS A 80 0.52 5.88 -11.99
CA LYS A 80 -0.74 6.26 -12.64
C LYS A 80 -1.40 5.06 -13.29
N VAL A 81 -2.69 4.84 -13.00
CA VAL A 81 -3.58 3.90 -13.72
C VAL A 81 -4.78 4.68 -14.22
N SER A 82 -4.87 4.91 -15.53
CA SER A 82 -5.94 5.74 -16.12
C SER A 82 -6.01 7.11 -15.41
N ASN A 83 -7.12 7.44 -14.74
CA ASN A 83 -7.31 8.68 -13.99
C ASN A 83 -6.96 8.58 -12.49
N LEU A 84 -6.53 7.42 -12.01
CA LEU A 84 -6.16 7.18 -10.62
C LEU A 84 -4.66 7.31 -10.41
N TYR A 85 -4.27 8.00 -9.35
CA TYR A 85 -2.88 8.18 -8.93
C TYR A 85 -2.66 7.48 -7.59
N PHE A 86 -1.65 6.64 -7.53
CA PHE A 86 -1.14 6.06 -6.29
C PHE A 86 0.15 6.77 -5.89
N TYR A 87 0.24 7.12 -4.62
CA TYR A 87 1.42 7.70 -4.00
C TYR A 87 1.94 6.70 -2.97
N HIS A 88 3.08 6.07 -3.26
CA HIS A 88 3.74 5.17 -2.32
C HIS A 88 4.77 5.99 -1.54
N LEU A 89 4.57 6.10 -0.23
CA LEU A 89 5.51 6.74 0.68
C LEU A 89 6.16 5.69 1.59
N ASP A 90 7.47 5.80 1.80
CA ASP A 90 8.23 4.91 2.69
C ASP A 90 9.04 5.78 3.66
N PHE A 91 8.62 5.76 4.92
CA PHE A 91 9.24 6.53 5.99
C PHE A 91 10.21 5.73 6.84
N TYR A 92 10.66 4.56 6.38
CA TYR A 92 11.59 3.70 7.11
C TYR A 92 12.84 4.44 7.63
N ARG A 93 13.27 5.50 6.93
CA ARG A 93 14.45 6.30 7.30
C ARG A 93 14.18 7.42 8.29
N PHE A 94 12.92 7.77 8.54
CA PHE A 94 12.57 8.81 9.49
C PHE A 94 12.40 8.20 10.88
N SER A 95 13.39 8.43 11.74
CA SER A 95 13.36 8.05 13.15
C SER A 95 12.59 9.04 14.03
N ASP A 96 12.27 10.25 13.54
CA ASP A 96 11.51 11.26 14.27
C ASP A 96 10.46 11.92 13.35
N SER A 97 9.22 12.03 13.85
CA SER A 97 8.11 12.73 13.19
C SER A 97 8.34 14.24 13.01
N ARG A 98 9.35 14.83 13.68
CA ARG A 98 9.70 16.26 13.61
C ARG A 98 10.61 16.65 12.45
N GLU A 99 11.11 15.70 11.66
CA GLU A 99 11.88 16.00 10.44
C GLU A 99 11.02 16.54 9.27
N TRP A 100 9.75 16.86 9.55
CA TRP A 100 8.74 17.37 8.61
C TRP A 100 8.45 18.87 8.73
N LEU A 101 9.09 19.57 9.67
CA LEU A 101 8.93 21.02 9.89
C LEU A 101 9.96 21.85 9.12
#